data_AF-A0A0A1GU34-F1
#
_entry.id   AF-A0A0A1GU34-F1
#
_cell.length_a   1.000
_cell.length_b   1.000
_cell.length_c   1.000
_cell.angle_alpha   90.00
_cell.angle_beta   90.00
_cell.angle_gamma   90.00
#
_symmetry.space_group_name_H-M   'P 1'
#
loop_
_entity.id
_entity.type
_entity.pdbx_description
1 polymer ?
#
loop_
_entity_poly.entity_id
_entity_poly.type
_entity_poly.pdbx_seq_one_letter_code
_entity_poly.pdbx_strand_id
1 'polypeptide(L)'
;MSEDHLTPSANPPVDVTSWTQATDPRDRSRAGIATRTKAPLDAHAIWKVKEGRREAISLLEEQSAIRVPDLIPLRYKRMSASPFTFYRGTVLIMTNDLASTPVTGIPVQCVGDAHIGNFGIFRSPSARLVFDINDFDETAIGPWEWDLKRLAASVEICGRANKIKEKDRRAAVVQCVHTYRTRMKWFSEMDYLDAWYEHLDVEETLDRFETTGSKRSRVLREAAMKALLKDNDAAAAKLCRYESGKLRFKSNPPELVPINQLDDYADLDALQARIDTLFESYRHSLYDDRRWVFDHLRYQDAARKVVGVGSVGQRAWTSVWIARDIDDPMMIQMKEATYSVLEHYCGASPYATHGERVVQGQKLIQNTADVLLGWSSFMAEDGRPRDYYVRQLWNGKGSIDIDNLNASGLSDLSRMCAWSLAHAHARTGDSIAIANYMGGTDEFDQAIASFAVSYAEQNDEDYAVFKKLLKSGDLPC
;
A
#
# COMPACT_ATOMS: atom_id res chain seq x y z
N MET A 1 -28.11 -15.02 -3.52
CA MET A 1 -27.42 -14.21 -2.49
C MET A 1 -26.12 -13.78 -3.14
N SER A 2 -25.88 -12.48 -3.28
CA SER A 2 -24.57 -12.00 -3.74
C SER A 2 -23.52 -12.45 -2.74
N GLU A 3 -22.41 -12.99 -3.21
CA GLU A 3 -21.22 -13.26 -2.39
C GLU A 3 -20.72 -11.93 -1.80
N ASP A 4 -20.42 -11.90 -0.50
CA ASP A 4 -19.86 -10.74 0.20
C ASP A 4 -18.33 -10.82 0.12
N HIS A 5 -17.73 -9.99 -0.74
CA HIS A 5 -16.29 -9.96 -1.01
C HIS A 5 -15.53 -9.10 0.00
N LEU A 6 -16.23 -8.50 0.98
CA LEU A 6 -15.64 -7.63 2.00
C LEU A 6 -15.44 -8.34 3.33
N THR A 7 -15.74 -9.64 3.41
CA THR A 7 -15.48 -10.48 4.57
C THR A 7 -14.68 -11.73 4.19
N PRO A 8 -13.90 -12.32 5.12
CA PRO A 8 -13.12 -13.51 4.84
C PRO A 8 -14.03 -14.68 4.45
N SER A 9 -13.66 -15.41 3.39
CA SER A 9 -14.37 -16.64 3.02
C SER A 9 -13.99 -17.78 3.95
N ALA A 10 -14.98 -18.57 4.38
CA ALA A 10 -14.73 -19.82 5.11
C ALA A 10 -14.03 -20.88 4.24
N ASN A 11 -14.17 -20.78 2.91
CA ASN A 11 -13.53 -21.64 1.92
C ASN A 11 -12.85 -20.75 0.87
N PRO A 12 -11.67 -20.18 1.19
CA PRO A 12 -11.00 -19.27 0.27
C PRO A 12 -10.64 -19.99 -1.03
N PRO A 13 -10.85 -19.36 -2.21
CA PRO A 13 -10.50 -19.94 -3.52
C PRO A 13 -9.00 -20.22 -3.68
N VAL A 14 -8.14 -19.50 -2.94
CA VAL A 14 -6.71 -19.74 -2.91
C VAL A 14 -6.28 -20.28 -1.55
N ASP A 15 -5.92 -21.56 -1.54
CA ASP A 15 -5.31 -22.18 -0.36
C ASP A 15 -3.80 -21.88 -0.30
N VAL A 16 -3.47 -20.91 0.55
CA VAL A 16 -2.08 -20.56 0.92
C VAL A 16 -1.57 -21.31 2.15
N THR A 17 -2.41 -22.12 2.80
CA THR A 17 -2.10 -22.85 4.04
C THR A 17 -1.47 -24.22 3.78
N SER A 18 -1.66 -24.78 2.58
CA SER A 18 -1.06 -26.05 2.17
C SER A 18 0.46 -26.02 2.01
N TRP A 19 1.07 -24.84 1.89
CA TRP A 19 2.52 -24.73 1.75
C TRP A 19 3.22 -24.95 3.09
N THR A 20 4.02 -26.03 3.16
CA THR A 20 4.92 -26.27 4.28
C THR A 20 6.35 -26.06 3.81
N GLN A 21 6.99 -25.01 4.31
CA GLN A 21 8.39 -24.72 3.98
C GLN A 21 9.30 -25.85 4.50
N ALA A 22 10.08 -26.44 3.58
CA ALA A 22 11.09 -27.43 3.94
C ALA A 22 12.23 -26.79 4.74
N THR A 23 12.93 -27.59 5.56
CA THR A 23 14.01 -27.10 6.42
C THR A 23 15.32 -26.89 5.67
N ASP A 24 15.68 -27.81 4.76
CA ASP A 24 16.94 -27.76 3.99
C ASP A 24 16.80 -26.92 2.72
N PRO A 25 17.77 -26.05 2.39
CA PRO A 25 17.78 -25.25 1.16
C PRO A 25 17.56 -26.03 -0.14
N ARG A 26 18.09 -27.25 -0.26
CA ARG A 26 17.94 -28.10 -1.45
C ARG A 26 16.51 -28.58 -1.61
N ASP A 27 15.85 -28.94 -0.52
CA ASP A 27 14.46 -29.39 -0.56
C ASP A 27 13.49 -28.22 -0.78
N ARG A 28 13.80 -27.02 -0.24
CA ARG A 28 13.08 -25.77 -0.59
C ARG A 28 13.20 -25.45 -2.08
N SER A 29 14.40 -25.57 -2.65
CA SER A 29 14.65 -25.40 -4.09
C SER A 29 13.82 -26.40 -4.92
N ARG A 30 13.83 -27.69 -4.56
CA ARG A 30 13.03 -28.73 -5.23
C ARG A 30 11.53 -28.46 -5.11
N ALA A 31 11.05 -28.03 -3.94
CA ALA A 31 9.65 -27.69 -3.72
C ALA A 31 9.22 -26.54 -4.64
N GLY A 32 10.03 -25.48 -4.75
CA GLY A 32 9.79 -24.37 -5.67
C GLY A 32 9.77 -24.78 -7.15
N ILE A 33 10.63 -25.72 -7.56
CA ILE A 33 10.59 -26.25 -8.93
C ILE A 33 9.33 -27.10 -9.16
N ALA A 34 8.92 -27.89 -8.16
CA ALA A 34 7.78 -28.79 -8.25
C ALA A 34 6.45 -28.03 -8.46
N THR A 35 6.30 -26.81 -7.95
CA THR A 35 5.08 -26.00 -8.14
C THR A 35 4.84 -25.60 -9.61
N ARG A 36 5.84 -25.70 -10.49
CA ARG A 36 5.66 -25.49 -11.94
C ARG A 36 4.68 -26.48 -12.58
N THR A 37 4.42 -27.62 -11.94
CA THR A 37 3.38 -28.55 -12.37
C THR A 37 1.96 -27.98 -12.20
N LYS A 38 1.75 -27.19 -11.15
CA LYS A 38 0.47 -26.52 -10.83
C LYS A 38 0.36 -25.17 -11.53
N ALA A 39 1.45 -24.41 -11.57
CA ALA A 39 1.54 -23.12 -12.22
C ALA A 39 2.77 -23.09 -13.14
N PRO A 40 2.64 -23.50 -14.42
CA PRO A 40 3.71 -23.34 -15.39
C PRO A 40 4.08 -21.86 -15.60
N LEU A 41 5.34 -21.56 -15.94
CA LEU A 41 5.82 -20.18 -16.08
C LEU A 41 5.07 -19.40 -17.16
N ASP A 42 4.83 -20.02 -18.30
CA ASP A 42 4.10 -19.47 -19.44
C ASP A 42 2.60 -19.27 -19.17
N ALA A 43 2.02 -20.08 -18.28
CA ALA A 43 0.62 -19.95 -17.88
C ALA A 43 0.31 -18.59 -17.22
N HIS A 44 1.32 -17.90 -16.68
CA HIS A 44 1.15 -16.54 -16.16
C HIS A 44 0.89 -15.49 -17.24
N ALA A 45 1.17 -15.78 -18.52
CA ALA A 45 0.98 -14.82 -19.62
C ALA A 45 -0.49 -14.60 -20.01
N ILE A 46 -1.36 -15.52 -19.62
CA ILE A 46 -2.72 -15.61 -20.17
C ILE A 46 -3.66 -14.72 -19.35
N TRP A 47 -4.08 -13.60 -19.95
CA TRP A 47 -5.26 -12.85 -19.52
C TRP A 47 -6.14 -12.58 -20.74
N LYS A 48 -7.44 -12.90 -20.63
CA LYS A 48 -8.41 -12.64 -21.69
C LYS A 48 -9.23 -11.42 -21.32
N VAL A 49 -9.07 -10.35 -22.08
CA VAL A 49 -9.84 -9.12 -21.91
C VAL A 49 -11.33 -9.40 -22.12
N LYS A 50 -12.14 -8.89 -21.21
CA LYS A 50 -13.60 -8.94 -21.23
C LYS A 50 -14.13 -7.52 -21.34
N GLU A 51 -14.92 -7.27 -22.37
CA GLU A 51 -15.53 -5.96 -22.62
C GLU A 51 -16.80 -5.76 -21.79
N GLY A 52 -17.09 -4.50 -21.42
CA GLY A 52 -18.41 -4.13 -20.89
C GLY A 52 -18.77 -4.70 -19.52
N ARG A 53 -17.79 -5.06 -18.68
CA ARG A 53 -17.99 -5.69 -17.36
C ARG A 53 -18.66 -4.78 -16.33
N ARG A 54 -19.99 -4.73 -16.32
CA ARG A 54 -20.74 -4.03 -15.25
C ARG A 54 -20.51 -4.65 -13.88
N GLU A 55 -20.29 -5.95 -13.82
CA GLU A 55 -20.03 -6.71 -12.60
C GLU A 55 -18.74 -6.29 -11.89
N ALA A 56 -17.71 -5.85 -12.64
CA ALA A 56 -16.49 -5.32 -12.05
C ALA A 56 -16.75 -4.03 -11.25
N ILE A 57 -17.69 -3.20 -11.74
CA ILE A 57 -18.11 -1.99 -11.04
C ILE A 57 -19.00 -2.30 -9.83
N SER A 58 -19.74 -3.42 -9.85
CA SER A 58 -20.53 -3.86 -8.70
C SER A 58 -19.66 -4.11 -7.46
N LEU A 59 -18.45 -4.66 -7.63
CA LEU A 59 -17.47 -4.81 -6.56
C LEU A 59 -17.06 -3.45 -5.95
N LEU A 60 -16.94 -2.42 -6.80
CA LEU A 60 -16.62 -1.07 -6.34
C LEU A 60 -17.77 -0.45 -5.52
N GLU A 61 -19.02 -0.70 -5.91
CA GLU A 61 -20.21 -0.27 -5.19
C GLU A 61 -20.36 -0.98 -3.85
N GLU A 62 -20.12 -2.30 -3.82
CA GLU A 62 -20.08 -3.10 -2.60
C GLU A 62 -19.08 -2.49 -1.60
N GLN A 63 -17.84 -2.23 -2.05
CA GLN A 63 -16.81 -1.59 -1.24
C GLN A 63 -17.17 -0.15 -0.82
N SER A 64 -18.02 0.55 -1.57
CA SER A 64 -18.48 1.90 -1.22
C SER A 64 -19.60 1.87 -0.17
N ALA A 65 -20.37 0.79 -0.04
CA ALA A 65 -21.50 0.69 0.88
C ALA A 65 -21.09 0.79 2.36
N ILE A 66 -19.85 0.42 2.70
CA ILE A 66 -19.31 0.48 4.06
C ILE A 66 -18.56 1.79 4.37
N ARG A 67 -18.44 2.70 3.39
CA ARG A 67 -17.71 3.96 3.50
C ARG A 67 -18.59 5.09 4.02
N VAL A 68 -17.97 6.18 4.46
CA VAL A 68 -18.67 7.43 4.81
C VAL A 68 -19.42 7.95 3.57
N PRO A 69 -20.77 8.01 3.59
CA PRO A 69 -21.58 8.28 2.40
C PRO A 69 -21.21 9.59 1.68
N ASP A 70 -21.00 10.66 2.43
CA ASP A 70 -20.69 12.01 1.88
C ASP A 70 -19.36 12.06 1.13
N LEU A 71 -18.48 11.08 1.32
CA LEU A 71 -17.19 11.01 0.66
C LEU A 71 -17.19 10.11 -0.59
N ILE A 72 -18.28 9.36 -0.84
CA ILE A 72 -18.38 8.49 -2.03
C ILE A 72 -18.31 9.29 -3.34
N PRO A 73 -19.03 10.43 -3.52
CA PRO A 73 -18.90 11.24 -4.73
C PRO A 73 -17.45 11.71 -4.94
N LEU A 74 -16.78 12.18 -3.88
CA LEU A 74 -15.38 12.61 -3.94
C LEU A 74 -14.44 11.46 -4.32
N ARG A 75 -14.69 10.25 -3.82
CA ARG A 75 -13.93 9.04 -4.18
C ARG A 75 -14.03 8.79 -5.68
N TYR A 76 -15.24 8.72 -6.21
CA TYR A 76 -15.45 8.43 -7.63
C TYR A 76 -14.94 9.55 -8.53
N LYS A 77 -15.08 10.81 -8.12
CA LYS A 77 -14.46 11.95 -8.78
C LYS A 77 -12.93 11.80 -8.87
N ARG A 78 -12.25 11.47 -7.78
CA ARG A 78 -10.79 11.26 -7.75
C ARG A 78 -10.37 10.06 -8.61
N MET A 79 -11.13 8.96 -8.57
CA MET A 79 -10.87 7.79 -9.40
C MET A 79 -11.05 8.09 -10.90
N SER A 80 -11.97 8.99 -11.25
CA SER A 80 -12.31 9.37 -12.62
C SER A 80 -11.28 10.25 -13.34
N ALA A 81 -10.18 10.60 -12.67
CA ALA A 81 -9.15 11.48 -13.21
C ALA A 81 -8.33 10.82 -14.33
N SER A 82 -7.99 9.53 -14.18
CA SER A 82 -7.28 8.75 -15.19
C SER A 82 -7.50 7.23 -15.00
N PRO A 83 -7.20 6.40 -16.02
CA PRO A 83 -7.18 4.94 -15.87
C PRO A 83 -6.26 4.47 -14.75
N PHE A 84 -5.16 5.19 -14.50
CA PHE A 84 -4.23 4.88 -13.42
C PHE A 84 -4.81 5.19 -12.03
N THR A 85 -5.49 6.33 -11.86
CA THR A 85 -6.16 6.61 -10.57
C THR A 85 -7.32 5.66 -10.30
N PHE A 86 -8.00 5.19 -11.36
CA PHE A 86 -9.01 4.15 -11.27
C PHE A 86 -8.38 2.84 -10.78
N TYR A 87 -7.31 2.36 -11.42
CA TYR A 87 -6.58 1.14 -11.03
C TYR A 87 -6.15 1.12 -9.56
N ARG A 88 -5.70 2.27 -9.04
CA ARG A 88 -5.35 2.46 -7.61
C ARG A 88 -6.55 2.37 -6.68
N GLY A 89 -7.74 2.73 -7.15
CA GLY A 89 -8.97 2.70 -6.37
C GLY A 89 -9.70 1.36 -6.42
N THR A 90 -9.20 0.38 -7.19
CA THR A 90 -9.89 -0.87 -7.55
C THR A 90 -9.08 -2.13 -7.24
N VAL A 91 -8.37 -2.15 -6.10
CA VAL A 91 -7.63 -3.34 -5.62
C VAL A 91 -8.50 -4.60 -5.63
N LEU A 92 -9.76 -4.47 -5.18
CA LEU A 92 -10.73 -5.57 -5.14
C LEU A 92 -11.02 -6.17 -6.53
N ILE A 93 -11.14 -5.34 -7.58
CA ILE A 93 -11.43 -5.83 -8.94
C ILE A 93 -10.30 -6.74 -9.41
N MET A 94 -9.04 -6.31 -9.25
CA MET A 94 -7.90 -7.12 -9.65
C MET A 94 -7.72 -8.35 -8.78
N THR A 95 -8.00 -8.25 -7.48
CA THR A 95 -7.91 -9.41 -6.58
C THR A 95 -8.92 -10.50 -6.99
N ASN A 96 -10.16 -10.10 -7.28
CA ASN A 96 -11.19 -10.98 -7.84
C ASN A 96 -10.75 -11.66 -9.14
N ASP A 97 -10.17 -10.87 -10.05
CA ASP A 97 -9.68 -11.35 -11.34
C ASP A 97 -8.52 -12.35 -11.18
N LEU A 98 -7.58 -12.06 -10.28
CA LEU A 98 -6.41 -12.87 -9.99
C LEU A 98 -6.72 -14.19 -9.29
N ALA A 99 -7.85 -14.29 -8.59
CA ALA A 99 -8.34 -15.53 -7.97
C ALA A 99 -8.53 -16.68 -8.97
N SER A 100 -8.74 -16.36 -10.25
CA SER A 100 -8.87 -17.34 -11.34
C SER A 100 -7.55 -17.67 -12.05
N THR A 101 -6.43 -17.05 -11.65
CA THR A 101 -5.14 -17.20 -12.33
C THR A 101 -4.24 -18.24 -11.65
N PRO A 102 -3.24 -18.80 -12.36
CA PRO A 102 -2.30 -19.75 -11.76
C PRO A 102 -1.54 -19.14 -10.59
N VAL A 103 -1.44 -19.91 -9.50
CA VAL A 103 -0.69 -19.60 -8.28
C VAL A 103 0.09 -20.83 -7.84
N THR A 104 1.34 -20.60 -7.42
CA THR A 104 2.23 -21.63 -6.88
C THR A 104 1.73 -22.16 -5.53
N GLY A 105 1.01 -21.33 -4.78
CA GLY A 105 0.58 -21.60 -3.40
C GLY A 105 1.63 -21.23 -2.36
N ILE A 106 2.77 -20.65 -2.75
CA ILE A 106 3.81 -20.20 -1.80
C ILE A 106 3.34 -18.87 -1.16
N PRO A 107 3.09 -18.83 0.17
CA PRO A 107 2.63 -17.63 0.85
C PRO A 107 3.76 -16.62 1.07
N VAL A 108 3.39 -15.35 1.02
CA VAL A 108 4.15 -14.21 1.56
C VAL A 108 3.20 -13.34 2.37
N GLN A 109 3.72 -12.41 3.17
CA GLN A 109 2.94 -11.26 3.58
C GLN A 109 2.83 -10.32 2.37
N CYS A 110 1.71 -10.36 1.66
CA CYS A 110 1.48 -9.50 0.52
C CYS A 110 1.34 -8.03 0.95
N VAL A 111 1.77 -7.12 0.08
CA VAL A 111 1.39 -5.71 0.14
C VAL A 111 -0.10 -5.54 -0.16
N GLY A 112 -0.64 -6.36 -1.09
CA GLY A 112 -2.02 -6.32 -1.56
C GLY A 112 -2.27 -5.23 -2.59
N ASP A 113 -1.77 -4.01 -2.33
CA ASP A 113 -1.82 -2.88 -3.26
C ASP A 113 -0.43 -2.52 -3.83
N ALA A 114 0.35 -3.52 -4.27
CA ALA A 114 1.66 -3.32 -4.88
C ALA A 114 1.56 -2.65 -6.28
N HIS A 115 1.58 -1.32 -6.34
CA HIS A 115 1.59 -0.58 -7.60
C HIS A 115 2.70 0.49 -7.61
N ILE A 116 3.14 0.97 -8.78
CA ILE A 116 4.31 1.86 -8.92
C ILE A 116 4.22 3.18 -8.10
N GLY A 117 3.00 3.61 -7.76
CA GLY A 117 2.75 4.79 -6.93
C GLY A 117 2.62 4.50 -5.43
N ASN A 118 2.70 3.22 -5.02
CA ASN A 118 2.70 2.78 -3.62
C ASN A 118 4.12 2.57 -3.08
N PHE A 119 5.13 3.13 -3.75
CA PHE A 119 6.51 3.15 -3.27
C PHE A 119 7.00 4.59 -3.18
N GLY A 120 7.88 4.88 -2.24
CA GLY A 120 8.29 6.23 -1.93
C GLY A 120 9.53 6.29 -1.07
N ILE A 121 9.90 7.51 -0.71
CA ILE A 121 11.08 7.80 0.09
C ILE A 121 10.65 8.11 1.51
N PHE A 122 11.36 7.60 2.50
CA PHE A 122 11.13 7.84 3.92
C PHE A 122 12.43 8.15 4.63
N ARG A 123 12.31 8.80 5.78
CA ARG A 123 13.43 8.97 6.70
C ARG A 123 13.47 7.81 7.70
N SER A 124 14.61 7.14 7.82
CA SER A 124 14.83 6.11 8.82
C SER A 124 15.01 6.70 10.22
N PRO A 125 14.90 5.90 11.30
CA PRO A 125 15.27 6.31 12.66
C PRO A 125 16.72 6.77 12.77
N SER A 126 17.62 6.30 11.89
CA SER A 126 19.01 6.76 11.78
C SER A 126 19.17 7.99 10.88
N ALA A 127 18.06 8.65 10.52
CA ALA A 127 17.98 9.84 9.68
C ALA A 127 18.47 9.69 8.22
N ARG A 128 18.59 8.45 7.71
CA ARG A 128 18.90 8.18 6.30
C ARG A 128 17.63 8.14 5.45
N LEU A 129 17.73 8.48 4.18
CA LEU A 129 16.62 8.32 3.25
C LEU A 129 16.60 6.92 2.65
N VAL A 130 15.49 6.23 2.80
CA VAL A 130 15.27 4.88 2.27
C VAL A 130 14.10 4.86 1.29
N PHE A 131 14.18 4.00 0.27
CA PHE A 131 13.08 3.75 -0.66
C PHE A 131 12.35 2.46 -0.31
N ASP A 132 11.03 2.53 -0.11
CA ASP A 132 10.23 1.38 0.33
C ASP A 132 8.72 1.53 0.00
N ILE A 133 7.90 0.57 0.45
CA ILE A 133 6.44 0.53 0.33
C ILE A 133 5.78 1.63 1.20
N ASN A 134 4.72 2.26 0.71
CA ASN A 134 4.06 3.45 1.28
C ASN A 134 2.73 3.21 2.02
N ASP A 135 1.97 2.21 1.60
CA ASP A 135 0.60 1.95 2.04
C ASP A 135 0.42 0.44 2.24
N PHE A 136 -0.28 0.09 3.31
CA PHE A 136 -0.34 -1.24 3.90
C PHE A 136 -1.78 -1.63 4.25
N ASP A 137 -2.79 -0.85 3.86
CA ASP A 137 -4.20 -1.11 4.17
C ASP A 137 -4.62 -2.55 3.80
N GLU A 138 -4.13 -3.04 2.66
CA GLU A 138 -4.51 -4.33 2.09
C GLU A 138 -3.54 -5.48 2.44
N THR A 139 -2.56 -5.24 3.32
CA THR A 139 -1.54 -6.25 3.62
C THR A 139 -2.11 -7.50 4.31
N ALA A 140 -1.94 -8.68 3.73
CA ALA A 140 -2.37 -9.95 4.32
C ALA A 140 -1.54 -11.10 3.74
N ILE A 141 -1.72 -12.31 4.26
CA ILE A 141 -1.07 -13.49 3.70
C ILE A 141 -1.70 -13.79 2.33
N GLY A 142 -0.88 -13.98 1.31
CA GLY A 142 -1.35 -14.23 -0.04
C GLY A 142 -0.27 -14.80 -0.96
N PRO A 143 -0.63 -15.15 -2.21
CA PRO A 143 0.31 -15.61 -3.22
C PRO A 143 1.16 -14.44 -3.74
N TRP A 144 2.48 -14.59 -3.70
CA TRP A 144 3.45 -13.55 -4.09
C TRP A 144 3.28 -13.07 -5.55
N GLU A 145 2.71 -13.90 -6.42
CA GLU A 145 2.46 -13.57 -7.82
C GLU A 145 1.45 -12.44 -7.97
N TRP A 146 0.54 -12.27 -7.03
CA TRP A 146 -0.51 -11.25 -7.12
C TRP A 146 0.05 -9.85 -6.99
N ASP A 147 0.93 -9.61 -6.03
CA ASP A 147 1.63 -8.34 -5.89
C ASP A 147 2.52 -8.04 -7.10
N LEU A 148 3.25 -9.04 -7.61
CA LEU A 148 4.11 -8.84 -8.78
C LEU A 148 3.29 -8.52 -10.05
N LYS A 149 2.18 -9.24 -10.27
CA LYS A 149 1.24 -8.96 -11.37
C LYS A 149 0.62 -7.57 -11.24
N ARG A 150 0.24 -7.17 -10.02
CA ARG A 150 -0.31 -5.83 -9.73
C ARG A 150 0.72 -4.74 -9.99
N LEU A 151 1.99 -4.97 -9.62
CA LEU A 151 3.07 -4.03 -9.87
C LEU A 151 3.33 -3.91 -11.37
N ALA A 152 3.50 -5.02 -12.07
CA ALA A 152 3.79 -5.06 -13.51
C ALA A 152 2.69 -4.39 -14.35
N ALA A 153 1.41 -4.69 -14.08
CA ALA A 153 0.28 -4.04 -14.75
C ALA A 153 0.26 -2.52 -14.49
N SER A 154 0.58 -2.09 -13.26
CA SER A 154 0.65 -0.66 -12.94
C SER A 154 1.74 0.09 -13.71
N VAL A 155 2.86 -0.56 -14.04
CA VAL A 155 3.95 0.01 -14.85
C VAL A 155 3.47 0.26 -16.28
N GLU A 156 2.77 -0.71 -16.89
CA GLU A 156 2.18 -0.53 -18.22
C GLU A 156 1.12 0.58 -18.24
N ILE A 157 0.19 0.57 -17.27
CA ILE A 157 -0.88 1.59 -17.16
C ILE A 157 -0.28 2.99 -16.97
N CYS A 158 0.72 3.12 -16.10
CA CYS A 158 1.44 4.38 -15.89
C CYS A 158 2.13 4.85 -17.17
N GLY A 159 2.79 3.94 -17.90
CA GLY A 159 3.42 4.25 -19.17
C GLY A 159 2.43 4.71 -20.24
N ARG A 160 1.24 4.08 -20.31
CA ARG A 160 0.14 4.48 -21.20
C ARG A 160 -0.35 5.89 -20.87
N ALA A 161 -0.58 6.18 -19.59
CA ALA A 161 -1.01 7.50 -19.12
C ALA A 161 0.01 8.60 -19.48
N ASN A 162 1.31 8.29 -19.41
CA ASN A 162 2.41 9.20 -19.80
C ASN A 162 2.69 9.23 -21.31
N LYS A 163 1.90 8.53 -22.15
CA LYS A 163 2.08 8.44 -23.62
C LYS A 163 3.47 7.92 -24.03
N ILE A 164 4.10 7.10 -23.18
CA ILE A 164 5.37 6.44 -23.50
C ILE A 164 5.11 5.39 -24.60
N LYS A 165 6.04 5.23 -25.54
CA LYS A 165 5.88 4.29 -26.66
C LYS A 165 5.79 2.85 -26.17
N GLU A 166 4.99 2.04 -26.84
CA GLU A 166 4.72 0.64 -26.46
C GLU A 166 5.98 -0.19 -26.22
N LYS A 167 6.96 -0.08 -27.14
CA LYS A 167 8.26 -0.74 -27.00
C LYS A 167 8.95 -0.40 -25.67
N ASP A 168 8.93 0.87 -25.29
CA ASP A 168 9.60 1.35 -24.08
C ASP A 168 8.84 0.96 -22.81
N ARG A 169 7.49 0.96 -22.86
CA ARG A 169 6.66 0.48 -21.75
C ARG A 169 6.86 -1.02 -21.52
N ARG A 170 6.78 -1.83 -22.57
CA ARG A 170 7.06 -3.28 -22.48
C ARG A 170 8.46 -3.55 -21.94
N ALA A 171 9.46 -2.81 -22.40
CA ALA A 171 10.82 -2.92 -21.87
C ALA A 171 10.89 -2.59 -20.37
N ALA A 172 10.20 -1.54 -19.90
CA ALA A 172 10.13 -1.20 -18.48
C ALA A 172 9.46 -2.31 -17.66
N VAL A 173 8.37 -2.90 -18.14
CA VAL A 173 7.70 -4.03 -17.46
C VAL A 173 8.63 -5.25 -17.38
N VAL A 174 9.28 -5.63 -18.48
CA VAL A 174 10.25 -6.75 -18.48
C VAL A 174 11.38 -6.47 -17.49
N GLN A 175 11.91 -5.25 -17.46
CA GLN A 175 12.98 -4.88 -16.50
C GLN A 175 12.52 -4.87 -15.04
N CYS A 176 11.26 -4.50 -14.80
CA CYS A 176 10.64 -4.60 -13.48
C CYS A 176 10.63 -6.05 -12.99
N VAL A 177 10.08 -6.98 -13.79
CA VAL A 177 9.99 -8.39 -13.42
C VAL A 177 11.38 -9.05 -13.35
N HIS A 178 12.25 -8.74 -14.29
CA HIS A 178 13.65 -9.19 -14.26
C HIS A 178 14.36 -8.75 -12.97
N THR A 179 14.15 -7.51 -12.53
CA THR A 179 14.71 -7.01 -11.28
C THR A 179 14.13 -7.75 -10.09
N TYR A 180 12.81 -7.99 -10.04
CA TYR A 180 12.21 -8.79 -8.97
C TYR A 180 12.83 -10.20 -8.92
N ARG A 181 12.93 -10.89 -10.05
CA ARG A 181 13.47 -12.25 -10.14
C ARG A 181 14.93 -12.34 -9.71
N THR A 182 15.77 -11.47 -10.24
CA THR A 182 17.21 -11.46 -9.92
C THR A 182 17.47 -11.04 -8.47
N ARG A 183 16.68 -10.12 -7.92
CA ARG A 183 16.79 -9.73 -6.50
C ARG A 183 16.27 -10.81 -5.56
N MET A 184 15.17 -11.47 -5.89
CA MET A 184 14.70 -12.63 -5.13
C MET A 184 15.77 -13.73 -5.08
N LYS A 185 16.43 -14.01 -6.21
CA LYS A 185 17.56 -14.96 -6.25
C LYS A 185 18.70 -14.51 -5.33
N TRP A 186 19.09 -13.25 -5.39
CA TRP A 186 20.13 -12.70 -4.52
C TRP A 186 19.75 -12.80 -3.03
N PHE A 187 18.55 -12.38 -2.65
CA PHE A 187 18.06 -12.49 -1.26
C PHE A 187 17.97 -13.95 -0.79
N SER A 188 17.67 -14.89 -1.69
CA SER A 188 17.63 -16.33 -1.35
C SER A 188 18.99 -16.94 -1.00
N GLU A 189 20.08 -16.23 -1.33
CA GLU A 189 21.47 -16.64 -1.08
C GLU A 189 22.11 -15.90 0.10
N MET A 190 21.41 -14.92 0.66
CA MET A 190 21.89 -14.14 1.81
C MET A 190 21.67 -14.89 3.12
N ASP A 191 22.49 -14.58 4.12
CA ASP A 191 22.22 -14.96 5.49
C ASP A 191 20.92 -14.30 5.97
N TYR A 192 20.19 -15.00 6.85
CA TYR A 192 18.83 -14.62 7.21
C TYR A 192 18.74 -13.20 7.80
N LEU A 193 19.67 -12.82 8.67
CA LEU A 193 19.70 -11.48 9.27
C LEU A 193 20.16 -10.41 8.28
N ASP A 194 21.08 -10.73 7.37
CA ASP A 194 21.52 -9.79 6.34
C ASP A 194 20.35 -9.42 5.42
N ALA A 195 19.54 -10.41 5.03
CA ALA A 195 18.32 -10.16 4.27
C ALA A 195 17.32 -9.27 5.03
N TRP A 196 17.22 -9.40 6.36
CA TRP A 196 16.37 -8.53 7.18
C TRP A 196 16.85 -7.08 7.25
N TYR A 197 18.17 -6.84 7.26
CA TYR A 197 18.74 -5.49 7.40
C TYR A 197 18.99 -4.76 6.07
N GLU A 198 18.97 -5.49 4.97
CA GLU A 198 19.17 -4.93 3.63
C GLU A 198 18.12 -3.85 3.30
N HIS A 199 18.55 -2.78 2.61
CA HIS A 199 17.67 -1.67 2.27
C HIS A 199 18.18 -0.86 1.08
N LEU A 200 17.26 -0.21 0.37
CA LEU A 200 17.62 0.78 -0.65
C LEU A 200 17.87 2.13 0.00
N ASP A 201 19.13 2.42 0.31
CA ASP A 201 19.58 3.77 0.64
C ASP A 201 19.49 4.66 -0.62
N VAL A 202 18.69 5.72 -0.53
CA VAL A 202 18.42 6.62 -1.66
C VAL A 202 19.66 7.44 -2.01
N GLU A 203 20.45 7.85 -1.03
CA GLU A 203 21.65 8.67 -1.28
C GLU A 203 22.70 7.83 -2.01
N GLU A 204 22.97 6.62 -1.52
CA GLU A 204 23.89 5.70 -2.20
C GLU A 204 23.37 5.30 -3.59
N THR A 205 22.06 5.09 -3.73
CA THR A 205 21.44 4.76 -5.01
C THR A 205 21.61 5.93 -6.00
N LEU A 206 21.35 7.16 -5.56
CA LEU A 206 21.57 8.36 -6.38
C LEU A 206 23.04 8.47 -6.81
N ASP A 207 23.99 8.22 -5.92
CA ASP A 207 25.44 8.30 -6.19
C ASP A 207 25.92 7.20 -7.17
N ARG A 208 25.41 5.97 -7.03
CA ARG A 208 25.70 4.86 -7.96
C ARG A 208 25.16 5.12 -9.37
N PHE A 209 24.04 5.82 -9.49
CA PHE A 209 23.49 6.24 -10.79
C PHE A 209 24.16 7.52 -11.35
N GLU A 210 24.90 8.29 -10.52
CA GLU A 210 25.69 9.44 -10.97
C GLU A 210 26.98 9.05 -11.72
N THR A 211 27.58 7.90 -11.40
CA THR A 211 28.81 7.42 -12.07
C THR A 211 28.56 6.80 -13.44
N THR A 212 27.32 6.41 -13.76
CA THR A 212 26.96 5.72 -15.01
C THR A 212 26.29 6.64 -16.03
N GLY A 213 26.79 7.87 -16.25
CA GLY A 213 26.56 8.70 -17.45
C GLY A 213 25.10 9.00 -17.87
N SER A 214 24.11 8.52 -17.13
CA SER A 214 22.70 8.68 -17.43
C SER A 214 22.25 10.03 -16.86
N LYS A 215 21.48 10.78 -17.66
CA LYS A 215 20.93 12.07 -17.25
C LYS A 215 20.18 11.87 -15.93
N ARG A 216 20.58 12.61 -14.89
CA ARG A 216 19.91 12.76 -13.59
C ARG A 216 18.45 12.29 -13.62
N SER A 217 18.09 11.31 -12.78
CA SER A 217 16.69 11.17 -12.37
C SER A 217 16.33 12.35 -11.47
N ARG A 218 16.06 13.50 -12.09
CA ARG A 218 15.63 14.74 -11.43
C ARG A 218 14.44 14.48 -10.51
N VAL A 219 13.55 13.59 -10.93
CA VAL A 219 12.34 13.19 -10.19
C VAL A 219 12.69 12.58 -8.82
N LEU A 220 13.64 11.64 -8.76
CA LEU A 220 14.05 11.01 -7.50
C LEU A 220 14.71 12.02 -6.55
N ARG A 221 15.55 12.92 -7.06
CA ARG A 221 16.17 13.97 -6.22
C ARG A 221 15.14 14.96 -5.69
N GLU A 222 14.19 15.37 -6.51
CA GLU A 222 13.10 16.24 -6.07
C GLU A 222 12.25 15.54 -5.01
N ALA A 223 11.97 14.25 -5.17
CA ALA A 223 11.25 13.46 -4.17
C ALA A 223 12.06 13.35 -2.85
N ALA A 224 13.37 13.12 -2.94
CA ALA A 224 14.27 13.06 -1.77
C ALA A 224 14.35 14.41 -1.03
N MET A 225 14.50 15.53 -1.76
CA MET A 225 14.48 16.87 -1.15
C MET A 225 13.13 17.18 -0.49
N LYS A 226 12.02 16.82 -1.13
CA LYS A 226 10.68 16.98 -0.55
C LYS A 226 10.49 16.08 0.68
N ALA A 227 11.05 14.87 0.69
CA ALA A 227 11.02 13.98 1.84
C ALA A 227 11.70 14.63 3.05
N LEU A 228 12.88 15.23 2.88
CA LEU A 228 13.61 15.87 3.97
C LEU A 228 12.84 17.02 4.65
N LEU A 229 11.98 17.71 3.91
CA LEU A 229 11.20 18.87 4.38
C LEU A 229 9.81 18.50 4.94
N LYS A 230 9.46 17.21 5.00
CA LYS A 230 8.11 16.77 5.34
C LYS A 230 8.07 16.12 6.72
N ASP A 231 8.22 16.93 7.75
CA ASP A 231 8.25 16.56 9.16
C ASP A 231 7.03 17.09 9.93
N ASN A 232 7.06 16.92 11.26
CA ASN A 232 5.99 17.36 12.15
C ASN A 232 5.84 18.88 12.18
N ASP A 233 6.95 19.63 12.13
CA ASP A 233 6.95 21.10 12.10
C ASP A 233 6.25 21.63 10.85
N ALA A 234 6.65 21.12 9.67
CA ALA A 234 6.04 21.50 8.41
C ALA A 234 4.56 21.12 8.35
N ALA A 235 4.18 19.98 8.94
CA ALA A 235 2.78 19.56 9.03
C ALA A 235 1.96 20.48 9.94
N ALA A 236 2.46 20.80 11.13
CA ALA A 236 1.80 21.71 12.07
C ALA A 236 1.66 23.12 11.48
N ALA A 237 2.73 23.67 10.88
CA ALA A 237 2.69 24.98 10.23
C ALA A 237 1.64 25.04 9.10
N LYS A 238 1.54 23.97 8.31
CA LYS A 238 0.57 23.88 7.23
C LYS A 238 -0.86 23.76 7.74
N LEU A 239 -1.12 22.82 8.65
CA LEU A 239 -2.47 22.38 9.01
C LEU A 239 -3.05 23.09 10.23
N CYS A 240 -2.22 23.66 11.09
CA CYS A 240 -2.64 24.27 12.35
C CYS A 240 -2.47 25.80 12.32
N ARG A 241 -3.16 26.45 13.26
CA ARG A 241 -2.99 27.84 13.66
C ARG A 241 -2.84 27.88 15.18
N TYR A 242 -2.17 28.89 15.71
CA TYR A 242 -2.12 29.12 17.15
C TYR A 242 -3.33 29.93 17.61
N GLU A 243 -4.01 29.44 18.63
CA GLU A 243 -5.21 30.08 19.18
C GLU A 243 -5.31 29.80 20.69
N SER A 244 -5.35 30.85 21.50
CA SER A 244 -5.57 30.77 22.96
C SER A 244 -4.65 29.79 23.70
N GLY A 245 -3.35 29.81 23.39
CA GLY A 245 -2.38 28.95 24.07
C GLY A 245 -2.24 27.54 23.50
N LYS A 246 -2.98 27.18 22.44
CA LYS A 246 -2.98 25.84 21.85
C LYS A 246 -2.81 25.88 20.33
N LEU A 247 -2.25 24.81 19.77
CA LEU A 247 -2.34 24.54 18.35
C LEU A 247 -3.73 24.01 18.02
N ARG A 248 -4.39 24.62 17.03
CA ARG A 248 -5.73 24.24 16.54
C ARG A 248 -5.70 23.99 15.05
N PHE A 249 -6.40 22.97 14.58
CA PHE A 249 -6.50 22.69 13.15
C PHE A 249 -7.26 23.80 12.42
N LYS A 250 -6.76 24.19 11.24
CA LYS A 250 -7.49 25.03 10.30
C LYS A 250 -8.67 24.24 9.72
N SER A 251 -9.80 24.91 9.49
CA SER A 251 -10.93 24.29 8.78
C SER A 251 -10.77 24.45 7.27
N ASN A 252 -10.86 23.34 6.55
CA ASN A 252 -10.88 23.28 5.09
C ASN A 252 -11.73 22.08 4.61
N PRO A 253 -13.08 22.16 4.74
CA PRO A 253 -13.95 21.06 4.38
C PRO A 253 -13.95 20.76 2.85
N PRO A 254 -14.08 19.49 2.43
CA PRO A 254 -14.15 18.29 3.26
C PRO A 254 -12.77 17.74 3.66
N GLU A 255 -11.66 18.29 3.16
CA GLU A 255 -10.30 17.74 3.29
C GLU A 255 -9.77 17.69 4.73
N LEU A 256 -10.12 18.69 5.54
CA LEU A 256 -9.74 18.80 6.94
C LEU A 256 -10.87 19.51 7.71
N VAL A 257 -11.50 18.81 8.64
CA VAL A 257 -12.59 19.36 9.46
C VAL A 257 -12.22 19.13 10.93
N PRO A 258 -11.94 20.20 11.70
CA PRO A 258 -11.74 20.12 13.15
C PRO A 258 -12.85 19.34 13.82
N ILE A 259 -12.50 18.52 14.82
CA ILE A 259 -13.46 17.58 15.40
C ILE A 259 -14.65 18.27 16.08
N ASN A 260 -14.43 19.48 16.60
CA ASN A 260 -15.47 20.33 17.19
C ASN A 260 -16.43 20.97 16.17
N GLN A 261 -16.21 20.75 14.87
CA GLN A 261 -17.09 21.20 13.78
C GLN A 261 -17.86 20.04 13.14
N LEU A 262 -17.77 18.84 13.69
CA LEU A 262 -18.50 17.66 13.22
C LEU A 262 -19.74 17.45 14.09
N ASP A 263 -20.91 17.37 13.43
CA ASP A 263 -22.21 17.24 14.11
C ASP A 263 -22.28 15.99 15.01
N ASP A 264 -21.65 14.88 14.59
CA ASP A 264 -21.57 13.61 15.33
C ASP A 264 -20.75 13.69 16.63
N TYR A 265 -20.01 14.79 16.85
CA TYR A 265 -19.12 14.99 17.99
C TYR A 265 -19.46 16.25 18.81
N ALA A 266 -20.73 16.65 18.77
CA ALA A 266 -21.24 17.83 19.47
C ALA A 266 -21.13 17.73 21.01
N ASP A 267 -21.12 16.52 21.57
CA ASP A 267 -20.83 16.28 22.99
C ASP A 267 -19.31 16.18 23.22
N LEU A 268 -18.73 17.29 23.70
CA LEU A 268 -17.29 17.42 23.91
C LEU A 268 -16.75 16.53 25.03
N ASP A 269 -17.55 16.24 26.07
CA ASP A 269 -17.11 15.40 27.20
C ASP A 269 -17.10 13.92 26.78
N ALA A 270 -18.13 13.47 26.07
CA ALA A 270 -18.17 12.14 25.49
C ALA A 270 -17.07 11.93 24.44
N LEU A 271 -16.77 12.96 23.65
CA LEU A 271 -15.67 12.94 22.68
C LEU A 271 -14.31 12.80 23.39
N GLN A 272 -14.06 13.55 24.45
CA GLN A 272 -12.80 13.49 25.19
C GLN A 272 -12.59 12.09 25.79
N ALA A 273 -13.62 11.51 26.42
CA ALA A 273 -13.53 10.15 26.97
C ALA A 273 -13.23 9.08 25.90
N ARG A 274 -13.77 9.25 24.68
CA ARG A 274 -13.47 8.37 23.54
C ARG A 274 -12.03 8.51 23.08
N ILE A 275 -11.55 9.75 22.95
CA ILE A 275 -10.16 10.07 22.62
C ILE A 275 -9.22 9.39 23.62
N ASP A 276 -9.50 9.52 24.92
CA ASP A 276 -8.67 8.94 25.97
C ASP A 276 -8.65 7.41 25.90
N THR A 277 -9.81 6.77 25.74
CA THR A 277 -9.93 5.31 25.60
C THR A 277 -9.14 4.80 24.39
N LEU A 278 -9.26 5.50 23.26
CA LEU A 278 -8.62 5.14 22.01
C LEU A 278 -7.09 5.29 22.09
N PHE A 279 -6.59 6.34 22.76
CA PHE A 279 -5.16 6.53 22.97
C PHE A 279 -4.59 5.58 24.04
N GLU A 280 -5.38 5.17 25.03
CA GLU A 280 -4.99 4.13 25.98
C GLU A 280 -4.86 2.76 25.31
N SER A 281 -5.81 2.38 24.45
CA SER A 281 -5.69 1.16 23.63
C SER A 281 -4.46 1.21 22.72
N TYR A 282 -4.22 2.35 22.07
CA TYR A 282 -3.02 2.58 21.26
C TYR A 282 -1.74 2.43 22.07
N ARG A 283 -1.67 3.02 23.26
CA ARG A 283 -0.53 2.94 24.16
C ARG A 283 -0.14 1.50 24.50
N HIS A 284 -1.12 0.62 24.67
CA HIS A 284 -0.87 -0.80 24.93
C HIS A 284 -0.25 -1.54 23.74
N SER A 285 -0.46 -1.07 22.51
CA SER A 285 0.12 -1.66 21.29
C SER A 285 1.60 -1.34 21.07
N LEU A 286 2.14 -0.33 21.76
CA LEU A 286 3.53 0.11 21.62
C LEU A 286 4.50 -0.76 22.43
N TYR A 287 5.79 -0.75 22.09
CA TYR A 287 6.84 -1.25 22.99
C TYR A 287 7.08 -0.27 24.15
N ASP A 288 7.64 -0.75 25.28
CA ASP A 288 7.86 0.05 26.48
C ASP A 288 8.68 1.33 26.25
N ASP A 289 9.74 1.23 25.44
CA ASP A 289 10.57 2.38 25.08
C ASP A 289 9.80 3.41 24.25
N ARG A 290 8.84 2.97 23.42
CA ARG A 290 7.99 3.84 22.60
C ARG A 290 6.84 4.45 23.39
N ARG A 291 6.29 3.70 24.35
CA ARG A 291 5.34 4.22 25.36
C ARG A 291 5.94 5.39 26.12
N TRP A 292 7.21 5.29 26.52
CA TRP A 292 7.91 6.38 27.20
C TRP A 292 7.92 7.66 26.37
N VAL A 293 8.15 7.57 25.05
CA VAL A 293 8.09 8.74 24.16
C VAL A 293 6.67 9.31 24.10
N PHE A 294 5.66 8.46 23.91
CA PHE A 294 4.28 8.90 23.80
C PHE A 294 3.77 9.61 25.08
N ASP A 295 4.19 9.16 26.26
CA ASP A 295 3.78 9.76 27.55
C ASP A 295 4.23 11.21 27.77
N HIS A 296 5.25 11.66 27.05
CA HIS A 296 5.72 13.04 27.14
C HIS A 296 4.93 13.99 26.23
N LEU A 297 4.04 13.46 25.39
CA LEU A 297 3.23 14.25 24.47
C LEU A 297 1.97 14.76 25.17
N ARG A 298 1.65 16.03 24.94
CA ARG A 298 0.45 16.69 25.46
C ARG A 298 -0.50 17.05 24.33
N TYR A 299 -1.70 16.47 24.37
CA TYR A 299 -2.74 16.67 23.35
C TYR A 299 -3.13 18.15 23.20
N GLN A 300 -3.31 18.60 21.95
CA GLN A 300 -3.77 19.96 21.64
C GLN A 300 -5.13 19.98 20.94
N ASP A 301 -5.26 19.24 19.83
CA ASP A 301 -6.45 19.27 18.97
C ASP A 301 -6.52 18.07 18.02
N ALA A 302 -7.70 17.82 17.42
CA ALA A 302 -7.92 16.77 16.43
C ALA A 302 -8.85 17.22 15.29
N ALA A 303 -8.71 16.58 14.13
CA ALA A 303 -9.51 16.83 12.95
C ALA A 303 -9.75 15.57 12.13
N ARG A 304 -10.92 15.46 11.48
CA ARG A 304 -11.16 14.49 10.40
C ARG A 304 -10.39 14.92 9.16
N LYS A 305 -9.67 13.99 8.53
CA LYS A 305 -8.86 14.24 7.35
C LYS A 305 -9.21 13.28 6.21
N VAL A 306 -9.43 13.80 5.01
CA VAL A 306 -9.55 12.96 3.80
C VAL A 306 -8.16 12.62 3.28
N VAL A 307 -7.92 11.34 2.95
CA VAL A 307 -6.61 10.82 2.52
C VAL A 307 -6.71 9.93 1.28
N GLY A 308 -5.71 10.02 0.40
CA GLY A 308 -5.51 9.11 -0.72
C GLY A 308 -6.60 9.13 -1.81
N VAL A 309 -6.57 8.14 -2.70
CA VAL A 309 -7.65 7.87 -3.68
C VAL A 309 -8.43 6.62 -3.24
N GLY A 310 -7.72 5.52 -2.95
CA GLY A 310 -8.32 4.25 -2.49
C GLY A 310 -8.94 4.31 -1.09
N SER A 311 -8.41 5.15 -0.20
CA SER A 311 -8.92 5.29 1.18
C SER A 311 -10.00 6.37 1.35
N VAL A 312 -10.43 7.04 0.27
CA VAL A 312 -11.47 8.09 0.37
C VAL A 312 -12.78 7.45 0.83
N GLY A 313 -13.32 7.95 1.93
CA GLY A 313 -14.51 7.37 2.57
C GLY A 313 -14.22 6.40 3.71
N GLN A 314 -12.95 6.05 3.98
CA GLN A 314 -12.57 5.46 5.27
C GLN A 314 -12.41 6.58 6.31
N ARG A 315 -12.65 6.27 7.60
CA ARG A 315 -12.45 7.25 8.68
C ARG A 315 -10.96 7.45 8.93
N ALA A 316 -10.47 8.67 8.73
CA ALA A 316 -9.12 9.05 9.08
C ALA A 316 -9.13 10.34 9.91
N TRP A 317 -8.38 10.28 11.01
CA TRP A 317 -8.24 11.33 12.00
C TRP A 317 -6.79 11.78 12.06
N THR A 318 -6.58 13.05 12.36
CA THR A 318 -5.26 13.58 12.69
C THR A 318 -5.36 14.36 13.99
N SER A 319 -4.35 14.22 14.83
CA SER A 319 -4.20 14.97 16.08
C SER A 319 -2.86 15.70 16.10
N VAL A 320 -2.84 16.83 16.79
CA VAL A 320 -1.63 17.58 17.10
C VAL A 320 -1.36 17.51 18.59
N TRP A 321 -0.11 17.24 18.92
CA TRP A 321 0.42 17.14 20.28
C TRP A 321 1.64 18.05 20.39
N ILE A 322 2.02 18.39 21.62
CA ILE A 322 3.29 19.09 21.89
C ILE A 322 4.13 18.28 22.87
N ALA A 323 5.42 18.15 22.61
CA ALA A 323 6.38 17.59 23.56
C ALA A 323 6.87 18.71 24.49
N ARG A 324 7.99 19.37 24.19
CA ARG A 324 8.56 20.43 25.05
C ARG A 324 7.65 21.66 25.13
N ASP A 325 7.25 22.19 23.99
CA ASP A 325 6.49 23.44 23.84
C ASP A 325 5.83 23.47 22.44
N ILE A 326 5.30 24.64 22.04
CA ILE A 326 4.59 24.78 20.77
C ILE A 326 5.49 24.65 19.54
N ASP A 327 6.79 24.83 19.69
CA ASP A 327 7.81 24.68 18.64
C ASP A 327 8.37 23.24 18.60
N ASP A 328 7.73 22.32 19.32
CA ASP A 328 8.02 20.88 19.31
C ASP A 328 6.72 20.06 19.10
N PRO A 329 6.03 20.26 17.95
CA PRO A 329 4.78 19.57 17.65
C PRO A 329 5.00 18.12 17.24
N MET A 330 4.04 17.27 17.54
CA MET A 330 3.94 15.89 17.05
C MET A 330 2.58 15.68 16.38
N MET A 331 2.60 15.32 15.10
CA MET A 331 1.42 15.15 14.28
C MET A 331 1.12 13.66 14.13
N ILE A 332 0.05 13.19 14.77
CA ILE A 332 -0.34 11.78 14.76
C ILE A 332 -1.55 11.59 13.83
N GLN A 333 -1.51 10.55 13.01
CA GLN A 333 -2.62 10.10 12.17
C GLN A 333 -3.14 8.76 12.68
N MET A 334 -4.47 8.65 12.72
CA MET A 334 -5.18 7.41 12.95
C MET A 334 -6.07 7.11 11.76
N LYS A 335 -5.99 5.90 11.22
CA LYS A 335 -6.76 5.51 10.05
C LYS A 335 -7.48 4.20 10.32
N GLU A 336 -8.76 4.19 9.99
CA GLU A 336 -9.63 3.02 10.12
C GLU A 336 -9.07 1.90 9.24
N ALA A 337 -8.93 0.73 9.84
CA ALA A 337 -8.55 -0.51 9.19
C ALA A 337 -9.79 -1.40 9.10
N THR A 338 -9.99 -2.00 7.92
CA THR A 338 -11.04 -2.99 7.66
C THR A 338 -10.40 -4.30 7.23
N TYR A 339 -11.22 -5.31 6.88
CA TYR A 339 -10.73 -6.47 6.16
C TYR A 339 -9.89 -6.04 4.95
N SER A 340 -8.78 -6.73 4.74
CA SER A 340 -8.07 -6.66 3.46
C SER A 340 -8.89 -7.39 2.41
N VAL A 341 -8.88 -6.87 1.18
CA VAL A 341 -9.51 -7.53 0.03
C VAL A 341 -8.95 -8.92 -0.22
N LEU A 342 -7.70 -9.20 0.22
CA LEU A 342 -7.09 -10.52 0.12
C LEU A 342 -7.76 -11.55 1.03
N GLU A 343 -8.33 -11.15 2.17
CA GLU A 343 -8.82 -12.09 3.18
C GLU A 343 -10.02 -12.91 2.67
N HIS A 344 -10.82 -12.33 1.77
CA HIS A 344 -11.88 -13.06 1.10
C HIS A 344 -11.35 -14.20 0.23
N TYR A 345 -10.22 -13.98 -0.45
CA TYR A 345 -9.69 -14.93 -1.44
C TYR A 345 -8.63 -15.89 -0.90
N CYS A 346 -7.91 -15.49 0.14
CA CYS A 346 -6.75 -16.20 0.69
C CYS A 346 -6.94 -16.68 2.14
N GLY A 347 -8.06 -16.30 2.78
CA GLY A 347 -8.37 -16.63 4.16
C GLY A 347 -8.10 -15.49 5.15
N ALA A 348 -8.66 -15.62 6.35
CA ALA A 348 -8.61 -14.59 7.38
C ALA A 348 -7.19 -14.31 7.88
N SER A 349 -6.95 -13.06 8.26
CA SER A 349 -5.72 -12.66 8.96
C SER A 349 -5.56 -13.40 10.30
N PRO A 350 -4.33 -13.79 10.70
CA PRO A 350 -4.10 -14.40 12.01
C PRO A 350 -4.14 -13.40 13.19
N TYR A 351 -4.20 -12.09 12.90
CA TYR A 351 -4.21 -11.04 13.92
C TYR A 351 -5.63 -10.78 14.44
N ALA A 352 -5.73 -10.33 15.70
CA ALA A 352 -7.03 -10.18 16.36
C ALA A 352 -7.85 -9.00 15.84
N THR A 353 -7.16 -7.97 15.32
CA THR A 353 -7.78 -6.74 14.81
C THR A 353 -7.18 -6.35 13.46
N HIS A 354 -7.93 -5.61 12.65
CA HIS A 354 -7.44 -5.13 11.35
C HIS A 354 -6.31 -4.11 11.50
N GLY A 355 -6.35 -3.30 12.56
CA GLY A 355 -5.27 -2.35 12.87
C GLY A 355 -3.96 -3.08 13.17
N GLU A 356 -4.01 -4.16 13.95
CA GLU A 356 -2.86 -5.02 14.22
C GLU A 356 -2.33 -5.66 12.94
N ARG A 357 -3.21 -6.19 12.07
CA ARG A 357 -2.82 -6.74 10.76
C ARG A 357 -1.99 -5.75 9.95
N VAL A 358 -2.47 -4.51 9.82
CA VAL A 358 -1.78 -3.47 9.05
C VAL A 358 -0.40 -3.16 9.66
N VAL A 359 -0.32 -3.00 10.97
CA VAL A 359 0.92 -2.64 11.67
C VAL A 359 1.96 -3.76 11.62
N GLN A 360 1.55 -4.99 11.92
CA GLN A 360 2.45 -6.14 11.92
C GLN A 360 2.89 -6.47 10.49
N GLY A 361 1.95 -6.43 9.54
CA GLY A 361 2.27 -6.57 8.11
C GLY A 361 3.29 -5.53 7.66
N GLN A 362 3.10 -4.25 8.00
CA GLN A 362 4.06 -3.19 7.72
C GLN A 362 5.45 -3.48 8.32
N LYS A 363 5.53 -3.91 9.59
CA LYS A 363 6.82 -4.26 10.23
C LYS A 363 7.52 -5.44 9.56
N LEU A 364 6.76 -6.38 9.00
CA LEU A 364 7.29 -7.54 8.30
C LEU A 364 7.84 -7.18 6.90
N ILE A 365 7.17 -6.31 6.17
CA ILE A 365 7.47 -6.07 4.74
C ILE A 365 8.19 -4.74 4.47
N GLN A 366 8.13 -3.78 5.39
CA GLN A 366 8.89 -2.52 5.31
C GLN A 366 10.13 -2.62 6.18
N ASN A 367 11.29 -2.17 5.70
CA ASN A 367 12.53 -2.23 6.49
C ASN A 367 12.48 -1.27 7.68
N THR A 368 11.84 -0.13 7.48
CA THR A 368 11.89 0.95 8.45
C THR A 368 10.50 1.52 8.73
N ALA A 369 9.90 1.00 9.79
CA ALA A 369 8.62 1.47 10.30
C ALA A 369 8.79 2.71 11.20
N ASP A 370 7.69 3.43 11.36
CA ASP A 370 7.59 4.55 12.29
C ASP A 370 7.77 4.07 13.74
N VAL A 371 8.51 4.85 14.52
CA VAL A 371 8.77 4.64 15.95
C VAL A 371 7.48 4.65 16.80
N LEU A 372 6.45 5.36 16.34
CA LEU A 372 5.11 5.44 16.92
C LEU A 372 4.08 4.63 16.12
N LEU A 373 4.51 3.61 15.35
CA LEU A 373 3.59 2.72 14.67
C LEU A 373 2.91 1.75 15.66
N GLY A 374 1.60 1.90 15.84
CA GLY A 374 0.78 1.06 16.70
C GLY A 374 -0.66 0.97 16.21
N TRP A 375 -1.53 0.32 16.95
CA TRP A 375 -2.95 0.13 16.60
C TRP A 375 -3.85 0.30 17.81
N SER A 376 -5.13 0.57 17.55
CA SER A 376 -6.14 0.78 18.57
C SER A 376 -7.45 0.17 18.10
N SER A 377 -8.28 -0.26 19.04
CA SER A 377 -9.62 -0.75 18.75
C SER A 377 -10.59 -0.23 19.80
N PHE A 378 -11.81 0.10 19.39
CA PHE A 378 -12.88 0.48 20.31
C PHE A 378 -14.26 0.12 19.76
N MET A 379 -15.25 0.01 20.65
CA MET A 379 -16.65 -0.16 20.26
C MET A 379 -17.27 1.20 19.93
N ALA A 380 -17.74 1.36 18.69
CA ALA A 380 -18.45 2.55 18.27
C ALA A 380 -19.90 2.57 18.83
N GLU A 381 -20.57 3.72 18.71
CA GLU A 381 -21.95 3.91 19.21
C GLU A 381 -22.97 2.95 18.58
N ASP A 382 -22.70 2.50 17.34
CA ASP A 382 -23.50 1.52 16.62
C ASP A 382 -23.29 0.07 17.14
N GLY A 383 -22.49 -0.10 18.21
CA GLY A 383 -22.16 -1.38 18.83
C GLY A 383 -21.15 -2.21 18.04
N ARG A 384 -20.54 -1.66 16.98
CA ARG A 384 -19.56 -2.39 16.16
C ARG A 384 -18.13 -2.04 16.59
N PRO A 385 -17.21 -3.03 16.62
CA PRO A 385 -15.80 -2.73 16.79
C PRO A 385 -15.30 -1.92 15.60
N ARG A 386 -14.41 -0.96 15.88
CA ARG A 386 -13.65 -0.22 14.88
C ARG A 386 -12.18 -0.31 15.21
N ASP A 387 -11.43 -0.80 14.24
CA ASP A 387 -10.00 -0.95 14.34
C ASP A 387 -9.29 0.18 13.63
N TYR A 388 -8.19 0.64 14.20
CA TYR A 388 -7.38 1.72 13.68
C TYR A 388 -5.91 1.34 13.75
N TYR A 389 -5.14 1.79 12.77
CA TYR A 389 -3.69 1.90 12.93
C TYR A 389 -3.29 3.37 13.12
N VAL A 390 -2.19 3.57 13.83
CA VAL A 390 -1.69 4.86 14.31
C VAL A 390 -0.25 5.03 13.87
N ARG A 391 0.07 6.20 13.34
CA ARG A 391 1.42 6.57 12.88
C ARG A 391 1.61 8.08 12.92
N GLN A 392 2.83 8.56 12.76
CA GLN A 392 3.05 9.98 12.46
C GLN A 392 2.43 10.33 11.10
N LEU A 393 1.81 11.51 11.02
CA LEU A 393 1.19 11.98 9.80
C LEU A 393 2.26 12.22 8.72
N TRP A 394 3.30 12.98 9.06
CA TRP A 394 4.44 13.32 8.19
C TRP A 394 5.73 12.88 8.88
N ASN A 395 6.39 11.87 8.30
CA ASN A 395 7.64 11.27 8.80
C ASN A 395 8.72 11.22 7.71
N GLY A 396 8.84 12.30 6.94
CA GLY A 396 9.78 12.37 5.83
C GLY A 396 9.31 11.65 4.57
N LYS A 397 7.99 11.53 4.34
CA LYS A 397 7.42 10.78 3.22
C LYS A 397 7.46 11.56 1.88
N GLY A 398 8.42 11.24 1.02
CA GLY A 398 8.52 11.73 -0.36
C GLY A 398 7.71 10.90 -1.34
N SER A 399 6.66 11.49 -1.92
CA SER A 399 5.94 10.90 -3.04
C SER A 399 6.64 11.22 -4.36
N ILE A 400 6.75 10.23 -5.23
CA ILE A 400 7.34 10.39 -6.56
C ILE A 400 6.27 10.84 -7.54
N ASP A 401 6.58 11.84 -8.36
CA ASP A 401 5.70 12.30 -9.43
C ASP A 401 5.73 11.30 -10.59
N ILE A 402 4.67 10.51 -10.67
CA ILE A 402 4.49 9.46 -11.69
C ILE A 402 3.70 9.95 -12.91
N ASP A 403 3.12 11.16 -12.85
CA ASP A 403 2.26 11.70 -13.90
C ASP A 403 3.06 12.36 -15.04
N ASN A 404 4.37 12.55 -14.83
CA ASN A 404 5.29 13.20 -15.76
C ASN A 404 6.56 12.37 -16.04
N LEU A 405 6.46 11.05 -16.00
CA LEU A 405 7.58 10.15 -16.25
C LEU A 405 7.87 10.02 -17.74
N ASN A 406 9.16 10.04 -18.09
CA ASN A 406 9.63 9.58 -19.40
C ASN A 406 9.99 8.08 -19.35
N ALA A 407 10.36 7.50 -20.50
CA ALA A 407 10.70 6.07 -20.60
C ALA A 407 11.78 5.62 -19.60
N SER A 408 12.85 6.41 -19.42
CA SER A 408 13.92 6.09 -18.45
C SER A 408 13.40 6.15 -17.02
N GLY A 409 12.68 7.22 -16.67
CA GLY A 409 12.13 7.39 -15.32
C GLY A 409 11.13 6.29 -14.94
N LEU A 410 10.30 5.84 -15.88
CA LEU A 410 9.41 4.69 -15.67
C LEU A 410 10.21 3.42 -15.41
N SER A 411 11.23 3.14 -16.23
CA SER A 411 12.11 1.98 -16.07
C SER A 411 12.82 2.01 -14.72
N ASP A 412 13.49 3.11 -14.36
CA ASP A 412 14.26 3.23 -13.13
C ASP A 412 13.37 3.08 -11.89
N LEU A 413 12.23 3.76 -11.86
CA LEU A 413 11.28 3.65 -10.76
C LEU A 413 10.74 2.22 -10.64
N SER A 414 10.36 1.58 -11.75
CA SER A 414 9.82 0.22 -11.74
C SER A 414 10.82 -0.80 -11.17
N ARG A 415 12.13 -0.60 -11.40
CA ARG A 415 13.19 -1.45 -10.86
C ARG A 415 13.39 -1.24 -9.35
N MET A 416 13.30 0.00 -8.87
CA MET A 416 13.33 0.28 -7.43
C MET A 416 12.12 -0.36 -6.73
N CYS A 417 10.91 -0.21 -7.28
CA CYS A 417 9.71 -0.86 -6.75
C CYS A 417 9.85 -2.40 -6.73
N ALA A 418 10.36 -2.99 -7.82
CA ALA A 418 10.57 -4.43 -7.92
C ALA A 418 11.60 -4.95 -6.91
N TRP A 419 12.66 -4.18 -6.65
CA TRP A 419 13.63 -4.51 -5.61
C TRP A 419 12.97 -4.52 -4.23
N SER A 420 12.21 -3.47 -3.87
CA SER A 420 11.54 -3.39 -2.56
C SER A 420 10.51 -4.50 -2.39
N LEU A 421 9.77 -4.84 -3.46
CA LEU A 421 8.82 -5.94 -3.43
C LEU A 421 9.51 -7.29 -3.26
N ALA A 422 10.62 -7.54 -3.97
CA ALA A 422 11.39 -8.77 -3.80
C ALA A 422 11.95 -8.90 -2.37
N HIS A 423 12.39 -7.80 -1.77
CA HIS A 423 12.88 -7.76 -0.40
C HIS A 423 11.78 -8.08 0.62
N ALA A 424 10.62 -7.44 0.51
CA ALA A 424 9.42 -7.72 1.29
C ALA A 424 9.01 -9.20 1.25
N HIS A 425 8.96 -9.77 0.04
CA HIS A 425 8.62 -11.18 -0.15
C HIS A 425 9.71 -12.13 0.37
N ALA A 426 11.00 -11.77 0.23
CA ALA A 426 12.09 -12.61 0.71
C ALA A 426 12.15 -12.68 2.25
N ARG A 427 11.75 -11.61 2.93
CA ARG A 427 11.66 -11.55 4.40
C ARG A 427 10.52 -12.40 4.97
N THR A 428 9.45 -12.58 4.21
CA THR A 428 8.17 -13.11 4.72
C THR A 428 7.72 -14.42 4.10
N GLY A 429 8.31 -14.85 2.98
CA GLY A 429 8.01 -16.14 2.34
C GLY A 429 9.25 -17.00 2.09
N ASP A 430 9.04 -18.12 1.41
CA ASP A 430 10.12 -19.05 1.05
C ASP A 430 10.92 -18.51 -0.15
N SER A 431 11.86 -17.60 0.13
CA SER A 431 12.71 -16.95 -0.89
C SER A 431 13.44 -17.93 -1.81
N ILE A 432 13.92 -19.06 -1.26
CA ILE A 432 14.60 -20.12 -2.01
C ILE A 432 13.62 -20.78 -2.99
N ALA A 433 12.42 -21.18 -2.53
CA ALA A 433 11.42 -21.78 -3.39
C ALA A 433 10.97 -20.82 -4.49
N ILE A 434 10.68 -19.55 -4.16
CA ILE A 434 10.25 -18.53 -5.12
C ILE A 434 11.35 -18.27 -6.18
N ALA A 435 12.62 -18.13 -5.77
CA ALA A 435 13.74 -17.95 -6.69
C ALA A 435 13.92 -19.13 -7.65
N ASN A 436 13.83 -20.36 -7.15
CA ASN A 436 13.96 -21.57 -7.96
C ASN A 436 12.75 -21.83 -8.85
N TYR A 437 11.55 -21.45 -8.39
CA TYR A 437 10.34 -21.44 -9.21
C TYR A 437 10.53 -20.56 -10.44
N MET A 438 10.96 -19.30 -10.28
CA MET A 438 11.16 -18.40 -11.42
C MET A 438 12.33 -18.81 -12.33
N GLY A 439 13.39 -19.40 -11.75
CA GLY A 439 14.54 -19.90 -12.51
C GLY A 439 15.45 -18.82 -13.10
N GLY A 440 16.35 -19.26 -13.99
CA GLY A 440 17.42 -18.42 -14.55
C GLY A 440 17.08 -17.71 -15.87
N THR A 441 16.10 -18.20 -16.62
CA THR A 441 15.69 -17.66 -17.93
C THR A 441 14.75 -16.46 -17.78
N ASP A 442 14.47 -15.75 -18.88
CA ASP A 442 13.52 -14.63 -18.91
C ASP A 442 12.08 -15.07 -19.24
N GLU A 443 11.80 -16.38 -19.28
CA GLU A 443 10.47 -16.91 -19.63
C GLU A 443 9.37 -16.36 -18.71
N PHE A 444 9.60 -16.38 -17.39
CA PHE A 444 8.68 -15.79 -16.42
C PHE A 444 8.57 -14.27 -16.59
N ASP A 445 9.68 -13.60 -16.88
CA ASP A 445 9.73 -12.15 -17.11
C ASP A 445 8.85 -11.75 -18.31
N GLN A 446 8.93 -12.51 -19.41
CA GLN A 446 8.10 -12.32 -20.61
C GLN A 446 6.62 -12.66 -20.38
N ALA A 447 6.35 -13.70 -19.58
CA ALA A 447 4.98 -14.10 -19.26
C ALA A 447 4.25 -12.99 -18.48
N ILE A 448 4.86 -12.50 -17.39
CA ILE A 448 4.28 -11.40 -16.60
C ILE A 448 4.17 -10.11 -17.43
N ALA A 449 5.13 -9.84 -18.33
CA ALA A 449 5.05 -8.68 -19.22
C ALA A 449 3.86 -8.77 -20.19
N SER A 450 3.57 -9.95 -20.74
CA SER A 450 2.40 -10.17 -21.58
C SER A 450 1.09 -10.02 -20.79
N PHE A 451 1.03 -10.57 -19.57
CA PHE A 451 -0.09 -10.36 -18.66
C PHE A 451 -0.33 -8.88 -18.38
N ALA A 452 0.73 -8.11 -18.06
CA ALA A 452 0.62 -6.69 -17.74
C ALA A 452 0.02 -5.86 -18.89
N VAL A 453 0.37 -6.20 -20.14
CA VAL A 453 -0.21 -5.55 -21.33
C VAL A 453 -1.71 -5.84 -21.44
N SER A 454 -2.10 -7.10 -21.39
CA SER A 454 -3.52 -7.50 -21.48
C SER A 454 -4.34 -7.02 -20.28
N TYR A 455 -3.76 -6.98 -19.09
CA TYR A 455 -4.46 -6.48 -17.91
C TYR A 455 -4.61 -4.94 -17.93
N ALA A 456 -3.65 -4.22 -18.52
CA ALA A 456 -3.81 -2.79 -18.76
C ALA A 456 -5.00 -2.50 -19.70
N GLU A 457 -5.22 -3.34 -20.72
CA GLU A 457 -6.41 -3.27 -21.58
C GLU A 457 -7.69 -3.56 -20.81
N GLN A 458 -7.69 -4.57 -19.94
CA GLN A 458 -8.84 -4.84 -19.07
C GLN A 458 -9.17 -3.65 -18.16
N ASN A 459 -8.16 -3.01 -17.59
CA ASN A 459 -8.36 -1.82 -16.78
C ASN A 459 -8.95 -0.65 -17.59
N ASP A 460 -8.52 -0.48 -18.85
CA ASP A 460 -9.08 0.53 -19.75
C ASP A 460 -10.56 0.25 -20.08
N GLU A 461 -10.93 -1.02 -20.30
CA GLU A 461 -12.33 -1.45 -20.50
C GLU A 461 -13.20 -1.17 -19.26
N ASP A 462 -12.75 -1.58 -18.07
CA ASP A 462 -13.49 -1.36 -16.84
C ASP A 462 -13.61 0.14 -16.52
N TYR A 463 -12.54 0.91 -16.78
CA TYR A 463 -12.55 2.36 -16.63
C TYR A 463 -13.54 3.03 -17.58
N ALA A 464 -13.69 2.54 -18.82
CA ALA A 464 -14.68 3.05 -19.76
C ALA A 464 -16.12 2.80 -19.25
N VAL A 465 -16.39 1.61 -18.70
CA VAL A 465 -17.68 1.29 -18.05
C VAL A 465 -17.93 2.22 -16.86
N PHE A 466 -16.94 2.40 -15.99
CA PHE A 466 -17.00 3.31 -14.84
C PHE A 466 -17.34 4.75 -15.27
N LYS A 467 -16.66 5.28 -16.29
CA LYS A 467 -16.92 6.63 -16.81
C LYS A 467 -18.31 6.76 -17.43
N LYS A 468 -18.81 5.70 -18.10
CA LYS A 468 -20.17 5.67 -18.65
C LYS A 468 -21.21 5.76 -17.55
N LEU A 469 -21.05 5.01 -16.46
CA LEU A 469 -21.97 4.99 -15.32
C LEU A 469 -21.97 6.31 -14.54
N LEU A 470 -20.82 6.98 -14.41
CA LEU A 470 -20.75 8.34 -13.88
C LEU A 470 -21.52 9.34 -14.76
N LYS A 471 -21.41 9.20 -16.09
CA LYS A 471 -22.09 10.10 -17.04
C LYS A 471 -23.60 9.87 -17.08
N SER A 472 -24.08 8.64 -16.90
CA SER A 472 -25.52 8.34 -16.83
C SER A 472 -26.17 8.69 -15.50
N GLY A 473 -25.37 8.93 -14.46
CA GLY A 473 -25.85 9.19 -13.10
C GLY A 473 -26.11 7.91 -12.29
N ASP A 474 -25.75 6.74 -12.81
CA ASP A 474 -25.85 5.46 -12.10
C ASP A 474 -24.81 5.34 -10.98
N LEU A 475 -23.71 6.10 -11.06
CA LEU A 475 -22.75 6.30 -9.98
C LEU A 475 -22.75 7.77 -9.52
N PRO A 476 -22.63 8.04 -8.21
CA PRO A 476 -22.51 9.40 -7.69
C PRO A 476 -21.21 10.08 -8.16
N CYS A 477 -21.28 11.38 -8.45
CA CYS A 477 -20.15 12.19 -8.91
C CYS A 477 -19.92 13.42 -8.02
#